data_AF-A0A353WII3-F1
#
_entry.id   AF-A0A353WII3-F1
#
_cell.length_a   1.000
_cell.length_b   1.000
_cell.length_c   1.000
_cell.angle_alpha   90.00
_cell.angle_beta   90.00
_cell.angle_gamma   90.00
#
_symmetry.space_group_name_H-M   'P 1'
#
loop_
_entity.id
_entity.type
_entity.pdbx_description
1 polymer ?
#
loop_
_entity_poly.entity_id
_entity_poly.type
_entity_poly.pdbx_seq_one_letter_code
_entity_poly.pdbx_strand_id
1 'polypeptide(L)'
;MLKHKFIRNMNIKIQISLVLAGLIVLQSQVFAEEIIQFQVQENAVSHETIALAEEKTLELDKTKEDSDANIKDVQDLKGTIQTVEEEPGLLKSWLSSPHMTGDMGGLRSRLEKHGINYNILYYNDNFKKGYGGLNHQSGVRYHGLVDMSASLDTKKAGLWPGGTFFVQAMSKHGHTLTKNILGDLQYYDNTDLPRTNLLSQYWYEQRLIDNRLKIKLGKQNACYDFVMLPSGLSMMHVSQLLMPTIPIPAFANPGLGAVVTVNPTDNITFKAGMFDGKPNAELRSFDTAFDSEDGAVFIGESRISHAIKGYPGTYMAGYWLHNGDIAEITTDTTSTRKFKSSQGIYTGFEQMLLKENNLNDGQGLLVSGQYG
;
A
#
# COMPACT_ATOMS: atom_id res chain seq x y z
N MET A 1 30.59 31.24 16.27
CA MET A 1 30.01 32.58 16.50
C MET A 1 29.10 33.10 15.37
N LEU A 2 29.32 32.75 14.09
CA LEU A 2 28.45 33.19 12.97
C LEU A 2 27.09 32.46 12.87
N LYS A 3 26.99 31.17 13.26
CA LYS A 3 25.73 30.40 13.20
C LYS A 3 24.62 30.94 14.15
N HIS A 4 24.97 31.38 15.35
CA HIS A 4 23.99 31.91 16.31
C HIS A 4 23.48 33.33 15.96
N LYS A 5 24.27 34.15 15.25
CA LYS A 5 23.82 35.47 14.77
C LYS A 5 22.86 35.37 13.57
N PHE A 6 22.99 34.33 12.74
CA PHE A 6 22.14 34.13 11.58
C PHE A 6 20.70 33.73 11.97
N ILE A 7 20.55 32.86 12.96
CA ILE A 7 19.23 32.40 13.42
C ILE A 7 18.47 33.53 14.15
N ARG A 8 19.16 34.35 14.94
CA ARG A 8 18.53 35.39 15.77
C ARG A 8 17.99 36.60 14.99
N ASN A 9 18.46 36.83 13.76
CA ASN A 9 17.99 37.91 12.88
C ASN A 9 16.98 37.43 11.81
N MET A 10 16.60 36.16 11.84
CA MET A 10 15.68 35.58 10.87
C MET A 10 14.23 35.87 11.30
N ASN A 11 13.41 36.39 10.39
CA ASN A 11 12.01 36.73 10.65
C ASN A 11 11.27 35.54 11.28
N ILE A 12 10.51 35.76 12.36
CA ILE A 12 9.72 34.73 13.08
C ILE A 12 8.87 33.90 12.11
N LYS A 13 8.33 34.49 11.04
CA LYS A 13 7.57 33.75 10.02
C LYS A 13 8.43 32.71 9.28
N ILE A 14 9.70 33.02 9.00
CA ILE A 14 10.64 32.12 8.33
C ILE A 14 11.11 31.02 9.29
N GLN A 15 11.31 31.35 10.57
CA GLN A 15 11.59 30.34 11.60
C GLN A 15 10.43 29.35 11.75
N ILE A 16 9.19 29.85 11.79
CA ILE A 16 7.99 29.01 11.82
C ILE A 16 7.87 28.16 10.56
N SER A 17 8.11 28.74 9.37
CA SER A 17 8.09 27.97 8.11
C SER A 17 9.16 26.89 8.04
N LEU A 18 10.35 27.12 8.60
CA LEU A 18 11.42 26.11 8.65
C LEU A 18 11.15 25.02 9.69
N VAL A 19 10.52 25.37 10.82
CA VAL A 19 10.03 24.39 11.80
C VAL A 19 8.87 23.58 11.22
N LEU A 20 7.94 24.21 10.50
CA LEU A 20 6.87 23.51 9.78
C LEU A 20 7.44 22.61 8.68
N ALA A 21 8.41 23.09 7.88
CA ALA A 21 9.06 22.29 6.86
C ALA A 21 9.86 21.13 7.45
N GLY A 22 10.54 21.34 8.58
CA GLY A 22 11.22 20.29 9.34
C GLY A 22 10.24 19.26 9.93
N LEU A 23 9.09 19.72 10.45
CA LEU A 23 8.00 18.87 10.90
C LEU A 23 7.38 18.08 9.74
N ILE A 24 7.21 18.70 8.56
CA ILE A 24 6.69 18.05 7.35
C ILE A 24 7.69 17.00 6.83
N VAL A 25 8.99 17.24 6.92
CA VAL A 25 10.04 16.28 6.51
C VAL A 25 10.13 15.11 7.51
N LEU A 26 10.10 15.38 8.82
CA LEU A 26 10.03 14.35 9.86
C LEU A 26 8.73 13.54 9.76
N GLN A 27 7.61 14.21 9.50
CA GLN A 27 6.33 13.58 9.20
C GLN A 27 6.42 12.71 7.94
N SER A 28 7.08 13.16 6.87
CA SER A 28 7.19 12.36 5.63
C SER A 28 7.99 11.07 5.80
N GLN A 29 8.94 11.03 6.75
CA GLN A 29 9.70 9.81 7.07
C GLN A 29 8.91 8.84 7.94
N VAL A 30 8.13 9.34 8.92
CA VAL A 30 7.21 8.53 9.73
C VAL A 30 6.04 8.01 8.89
N PHE A 31 5.50 8.86 8.01
CA PHE A 31 4.43 8.50 7.08
C PHE A 31 4.88 7.45 6.05
N ALA A 32 6.16 7.42 5.65
CA ALA A 32 6.65 6.40 4.73
C ALA A 32 6.63 4.99 5.34
N GLU A 33 6.99 4.84 6.62
CA GLU A 33 6.91 3.54 7.33
C GLU A 33 5.47 3.14 7.66
N GLU A 34 4.59 4.09 7.97
CA GLU A 34 3.17 3.82 8.28
C GLU A 34 2.30 3.56 7.05
N ILE A 35 2.53 4.24 5.91
CA ILE A 35 1.84 3.95 4.64
C ILE A 35 2.18 2.54 4.16
N ILE A 36 3.43 2.09 4.36
CA ILE A 36 3.83 0.70 4.12
C ILE A 36 3.05 -0.23 5.05
N GLN A 37 2.95 0.04 6.37
CA GLN A 37 2.15 -0.76 7.32
C GLN A 37 0.64 -0.81 6.98
N PHE A 38 0.11 0.21 6.32
CA PHE A 38 -1.33 0.35 6.06
C PHE A 38 -1.79 -0.21 4.71
N GLN A 39 -0.98 -0.10 3.65
CA GLN A 39 -1.16 -0.94 2.45
C GLN A 39 -0.72 -2.39 2.73
N VAL A 40 0.15 -2.58 3.72
CA VAL A 40 0.30 -3.87 4.41
C VAL A 40 -1.00 -4.28 5.07
N GLN A 41 -2.03 -3.48 5.36
CA GLN A 41 -3.29 -4.02 5.90
C GLN A 41 -4.13 -4.77 4.84
N GLU A 42 -4.04 -4.37 3.57
CA GLU A 42 -4.56 -5.14 2.43
C GLU A 42 -3.69 -6.40 2.17
N ASN A 43 -2.39 -6.32 2.48
CA ASN A 43 -1.42 -7.43 2.43
C ASN A 43 -1.27 -8.24 3.74
N ALA A 44 -1.83 -7.83 4.87
CA ALA A 44 -1.75 -8.49 6.19
C ALA A 44 -2.96 -9.39 6.39
N VAL A 45 -3.98 -9.21 5.53
CA VAL A 45 -4.87 -10.30 5.19
C VAL A 45 -4.11 -11.40 4.42
N SER A 46 -2.97 -11.13 3.77
CA SER A 46 -2.22 -12.15 2.99
C SER A 46 -0.80 -12.50 3.44
N HIS A 47 -0.17 -11.84 4.41
CA HIS A 47 1.17 -12.20 4.94
C HIS A 47 1.36 -11.67 6.37
N GLU A 48 1.48 -12.57 7.36
CA GLU A 48 2.27 -12.28 8.55
C GLU A 48 3.73 -12.27 8.09
N THR A 49 4.34 -11.09 8.08
CA THR A 49 5.77 -10.97 7.90
C THR A 49 6.45 -11.80 8.99
N ILE A 50 7.36 -12.66 8.56
CA ILE A 50 8.30 -13.46 9.34
C ILE A 50 8.83 -12.61 10.50
N ALA A 51 8.30 -12.85 11.69
CA ALA A 51 8.97 -12.46 12.91
C ALA A 51 10.33 -13.17 12.89
N LEU A 52 11.41 -12.38 12.91
CA LEU A 52 12.73 -12.90 13.26
C LEU A 52 12.60 -13.52 14.66
N ALA A 53 12.46 -14.83 14.69
CA ALA A 53 12.65 -15.62 15.88
C ALA A 53 14.10 -15.45 16.33
N GLU A 54 14.30 -14.79 17.47
CA GLU A 54 15.23 -15.14 18.56
C GLU A 54 15.44 -13.91 19.46
N GLU A 55 14.56 -13.70 20.44
CA GLU A 55 14.96 -12.96 21.64
C GLU A 55 15.46 -13.97 22.68
N LYS A 56 16.72 -14.37 22.52
CA LYS A 56 17.53 -14.85 23.63
C LYS A 56 17.94 -13.62 24.43
N THR A 57 17.48 -13.55 25.68
CA THR A 57 17.95 -12.60 26.69
C THR A 57 19.48 -12.63 26.76
N LEU A 58 20.11 -11.51 26.43
CA LEU A 58 21.49 -11.20 26.75
C LEU A 58 21.51 -9.85 27.46
N GLU A 59 21.85 -9.89 28.75
CA GLU A 59 22.10 -8.73 29.58
C GLU A 59 23.21 -7.89 28.94
N LEU A 60 22.88 -6.66 28.56
CA LEU A 60 23.86 -5.64 28.20
C LEU A 60 23.89 -4.59 29.31
N ASP A 61 25.04 -4.57 29.98
CA ASP A 61 25.52 -3.59 30.94
C ASP A 61 25.31 -2.16 30.40
N LYS A 62 24.27 -1.49 30.91
CA LYS A 62 23.96 -0.08 30.59
C LYS A 62 24.69 0.83 31.56
N THR A 63 25.93 1.19 31.24
CA THR A 63 26.52 2.44 31.71
C THR A 63 26.74 3.38 30.52
N LYS A 64 25.69 4.16 30.20
CA LYS A 64 25.80 5.55 29.73
C LYS A 64 24.43 6.19 29.62
N GLU A 65 24.35 7.37 30.23
CA GLU A 65 23.20 8.24 30.39
C GLU A 65 22.55 8.62 29.06
N ASP A 66 21.24 8.44 28.98
CA ASP A 66 20.35 9.46 28.41
C ASP A 66 19.15 9.52 29.36
N SER A 67 19.04 10.62 30.11
CA SER A 67 18.01 10.80 31.13
C SER A 67 16.66 11.01 30.45
N ASP A 68 15.74 10.06 30.62
CA ASP A 68 14.35 10.14 30.19
C ASP A 68 13.70 11.43 30.72
N ALA A 69 13.46 12.40 29.84
CA ALA A 69 12.92 13.71 30.18
C ALA A 69 11.42 13.71 30.57
N ASN A 70 10.78 12.54 30.73
CA ASN A 70 9.33 12.41 30.97
C ASN A 70 8.96 11.66 32.27
N ILE A 71 9.90 11.45 33.20
CA ILE A 71 9.63 10.81 34.49
C ILE A 71 9.59 11.89 35.58
N LYS A 72 8.47 12.00 36.30
CA LYS A 72 8.37 12.81 37.51
C LYS A 72 7.97 11.97 38.70
N ASP A 73 8.64 12.23 39.81
CA ASP A 73 8.28 11.71 41.12
C ASP A 73 7.04 12.45 41.63
N VAL A 74 5.92 11.73 41.76
CA VAL A 74 4.71 12.26 42.37
C VAL A 74 4.55 11.61 43.74
N GLN A 75 4.54 12.44 44.79
CA GLN A 75 4.34 11.96 46.15
C GLN A 75 2.84 11.79 46.43
N ASP A 76 2.42 10.58 46.76
CA ASP A 76 1.03 10.31 47.15
C ASP A 76 0.70 10.93 48.53
N LEU A 77 -0.60 10.98 48.86
CA LEU A 77 -1.09 11.52 50.14
C LEU A 77 -0.62 10.73 51.38
N LYS A 78 0.08 9.61 51.21
CA LYS A 78 0.69 8.80 52.27
C LYS A 78 2.22 8.94 52.32
N GLY A 79 2.80 9.81 51.49
CA GLY A 79 4.24 10.09 51.47
C GLY A 79 5.05 9.16 50.58
N THR A 80 4.42 8.25 49.83
CA THR A 80 5.09 7.33 48.91
C THR A 80 5.40 8.04 47.59
N ILE A 81 6.64 7.97 47.12
CA ILE A 81 7.01 8.48 45.80
C ILE A 81 6.62 7.43 44.76
N GLN A 82 5.72 7.79 43.84
CA GLN A 82 5.42 7.00 42.65
C GLN A 82 6.07 7.67 41.44
N THR A 83 6.89 6.91 40.71
CA THR A 83 7.38 7.31 39.39
C THR A 83 6.23 7.17 38.41
N VAL A 84 5.61 8.30 38.04
CA VAL A 84 4.53 8.33 37.05
C VAL A 84 5.14 8.78 35.73
N GLU A 85 5.03 7.91 34.72
CA GLU A 85 5.33 8.28 33.34
C GLU A 85 4.32 9.34 32.91
N GLU A 86 4.77 10.55 32.59
CA GLU A 86 3.88 11.65 32.24
C GLU A 86 3.15 11.27 30.95
N GLU A 87 1.83 11.02 31.03
CA GLU A 87 1.05 10.70 29.84
C GLU A 87 1.32 11.77 28.77
N PRO A 88 1.72 11.38 27.55
CA PRO A 88 2.05 12.34 26.52
C PRO A 88 0.86 13.27 26.36
N GLY A 89 1.09 14.59 26.49
CA GLY A 89 0.03 15.57 26.39
C GLY A 89 -0.83 15.32 25.15
N LEU A 90 -2.13 15.61 25.24
CA LEU A 90 -3.14 15.22 24.25
C LEU A 90 -2.72 15.46 22.78
N LEU A 91 -2.00 16.54 22.50
CA LEU A 91 -1.45 16.84 21.18
C LEU A 91 -0.35 15.86 20.74
N LYS A 92 0.58 15.49 21.64
CA LYS A 92 1.65 14.52 21.36
C LYS A 92 1.06 13.13 21.13
N SER A 93 0.12 12.72 21.99
CA SER A 93 -0.64 11.47 21.83
C SER A 93 -1.41 11.41 20.51
N TRP A 94 -2.05 12.53 20.13
CA TRP A 94 -2.74 12.64 18.85
C TRP A 94 -1.78 12.65 17.64
N LEU A 95 -0.65 13.36 17.73
CA LEU A 95 0.36 13.42 16.66
C LEU A 95 1.08 12.09 16.45
N SER A 96 1.21 11.28 17.50
CA SER A 96 1.77 9.92 17.42
C SER A 96 0.71 8.86 17.15
N SER A 97 -0.57 9.24 17.05
CA SER A 97 -1.64 8.31 16.74
C SER A 97 -1.68 8.04 15.23
N PRO A 98 -1.72 6.77 14.80
CA PRO A 98 -1.91 6.42 13.39
C PRO A 98 -3.32 6.80 12.88
N HIS A 99 -4.21 7.25 13.78
CA HIS A 99 -5.57 7.63 13.47
C HIS A 99 -5.88 9.05 13.91
N MET A 100 -6.30 9.88 12.95
CA MET A 100 -6.69 11.28 13.20
C MET A 100 -7.90 11.40 14.15
N THR A 101 -8.78 10.40 14.18
CA THR A 101 -9.93 10.36 15.10
C THR A 101 -9.64 9.62 16.41
N GLY A 102 -8.39 9.13 16.58
CA GLY A 102 -8.00 8.25 17.67
C GLY A 102 -8.92 7.02 17.80
N ASP A 103 -9.18 6.65 19.05
CA ASP A 103 -10.02 5.50 19.42
C ASP A 103 -11.53 5.84 19.51
N MET A 104 -11.92 7.09 19.23
CA MET A 104 -13.33 7.54 19.25
C MET A 104 -14.08 7.15 20.54
N GLY A 105 -13.43 7.34 21.69
CA GLY A 105 -13.99 7.00 23.00
C GLY A 105 -14.18 5.50 23.24
N GLY A 106 -13.30 4.65 22.70
CA GLY A 106 -13.38 3.19 22.84
C GLY A 106 -14.13 2.49 21.72
N LEU A 107 -14.78 3.23 20.81
CA LEU A 107 -15.59 2.60 19.75
C LEU A 107 -14.72 1.79 18.79
N ARG A 108 -13.58 2.33 18.36
CA ARG A 108 -12.67 1.65 17.43
C ARG A 108 -12.16 0.34 18.06
N SER A 109 -11.58 0.43 19.27
CA SER A 109 -11.13 -0.74 20.04
C SER A 109 -12.23 -1.78 20.27
N ARG A 110 -13.47 -1.36 20.52
CA ARG A 110 -14.61 -2.27 20.69
C ARG A 110 -14.95 -2.99 19.39
N LEU A 111 -14.93 -2.31 18.25
CA LEU A 111 -15.17 -2.93 16.94
C LEU A 111 -14.06 -3.92 16.60
N GLU A 112 -12.79 -3.55 16.81
CA GLU A 112 -11.62 -4.40 16.55
C GLU A 112 -11.64 -5.68 17.39
N LYS A 113 -12.07 -5.58 18.66
CA LYS A 113 -12.26 -6.73 19.54
C LYS A 113 -13.31 -7.72 19.00
N HIS A 114 -14.31 -7.23 18.27
CA HIS A 114 -15.33 -8.06 17.60
C HIS A 114 -14.97 -8.38 16.14
N GLY A 115 -13.72 -8.12 15.73
CA GLY A 115 -13.21 -8.45 14.41
C GLY A 115 -13.48 -7.42 13.33
N ILE A 116 -14.10 -6.29 13.64
CA ILE A 116 -14.39 -5.24 12.67
C ILE A 116 -13.27 -4.20 12.69
N ASN A 117 -12.56 -4.06 11.57
CA ASN A 117 -11.63 -2.95 11.37
C ASN A 117 -12.19 -2.05 10.26
N TYR A 118 -12.03 -0.74 10.40
CA TYR A 118 -12.42 0.21 9.36
C TYR A 118 -11.41 1.34 9.26
N ASN A 119 -11.25 1.86 8.05
CA ASN A 119 -10.32 2.91 7.75
C ASN A 119 -10.93 3.91 6.77
N ILE A 120 -10.56 5.17 6.96
CA ILE A 120 -10.85 6.26 6.03
C ILE A 120 -9.53 6.96 5.78
N LEU A 121 -9.03 6.84 4.56
CA LEU A 121 -7.82 7.52 4.10
C LEU A 121 -8.22 8.65 3.15
N TYR A 122 -7.44 9.73 3.21
CA TYR A 122 -7.61 10.86 2.32
C TYR A 122 -6.28 11.21 1.70
N TYR A 123 -6.21 11.08 0.37
CA TYR A 123 -5.07 11.48 -0.44
C TYR A 123 -5.34 12.84 -1.07
N ASN A 124 -4.35 13.72 -1.02
CA ASN A 124 -4.45 15.09 -1.51
C ASN A 124 -3.19 15.46 -2.29
N ASP A 125 -3.35 15.52 -3.61
CA ASP A 125 -2.23 15.61 -4.54
C ASP A 125 -2.32 16.91 -5.34
N ASN A 126 -1.24 17.71 -5.26
CA ASN A 126 -1.17 19.04 -5.86
C ASN A 126 0.03 19.11 -6.80
N PHE A 127 -0.26 19.11 -8.10
CA PHE A 127 0.76 19.02 -9.13
C PHE A 127 0.74 20.22 -10.07
N LYS A 128 1.94 20.64 -10.46
CA LYS A 128 2.14 21.65 -11.50
C LYS A 128 3.01 21.05 -12.59
N LYS A 129 2.50 21.04 -13.83
CA LYS A 129 3.32 20.71 -15.00
C LYS A 129 4.49 21.69 -15.11
N GLY A 130 5.71 21.16 -15.17
CA GLY A 130 6.93 21.94 -15.38
C GLY A 130 7.09 22.39 -16.84
N TYR A 131 7.25 21.44 -17.76
CA TYR A 131 7.48 21.67 -19.19
C TYR A 131 6.95 20.49 -20.03
N GLY A 132 6.68 20.70 -21.33
CA GLY A 132 6.20 19.65 -22.25
C GLY A 132 4.69 19.35 -22.16
N GLY A 133 4.31 18.13 -22.54
CA GLY A 133 2.93 17.63 -22.56
C GLY A 133 2.14 17.98 -23.82
N LEU A 134 0.84 17.66 -23.83
CA LEU A 134 -0.04 17.83 -24.99
C LEU A 134 -0.47 19.27 -25.25
N ASN A 135 -0.41 20.15 -24.24
CA ASN A 135 -0.84 21.54 -24.39
C ASN A 135 0.02 22.51 -23.57
N HIS A 136 -0.23 23.82 -23.71
CA HIS A 136 0.50 24.87 -22.99
C HIS A 136 -0.15 25.29 -21.66
N GLN A 137 -1.18 24.57 -21.17
CA GLN A 137 -1.82 24.95 -19.91
C GLN A 137 -0.83 24.89 -18.75
N SER A 138 -0.81 25.95 -17.95
CA SER A 138 0.00 26.07 -16.74
C SER A 138 -0.89 26.23 -15.51
N GLY A 139 -0.33 25.91 -14.34
CA GLY A 139 -0.97 26.10 -13.05
C GLY A 139 -0.91 24.85 -12.20
N VAL A 140 -1.13 25.03 -10.90
CA VAL A 140 -1.33 23.90 -9.98
C VAL A 140 -2.70 23.31 -10.28
N ARG A 141 -2.76 21.98 -10.36
CA ARG A 141 -3.99 21.20 -10.35
C ARG A 141 -4.00 20.33 -9.12
N TYR A 142 -5.21 20.10 -8.67
CA TYR A 142 -5.49 19.39 -7.45
C TYR A 142 -6.43 18.23 -7.77
N HIS A 143 -6.12 17.06 -7.23
CA HIS A 143 -7.05 15.96 -7.09
C HIS A 143 -6.89 15.30 -5.73
N GLY A 144 -7.95 14.62 -5.30
CA GLY A 144 -7.91 13.84 -4.10
C GLY A 144 -8.84 12.64 -4.17
N LEU A 145 -8.54 11.70 -3.28
CA LEU A 145 -9.19 10.41 -3.15
C LEU A 145 -9.55 10.21 -1.69
N VAL A 146 -10.84 9.99 -1.43
CA VAL A 146 -11.32 9.42 -0.17
C VAL A 146 -11.42 7.90 -0.39
N ASP A 147 -10.64 7.14 0.37
CA ASP A 147 -10.66 5.68 0.37
C ASP A 147 -11.25 5.20 1.69
N MET A 148 -12.37 4.49 1.63
CA MET A 148 -13.07 3.96 2.78
C MET A 148 -13.05 2.44 2.70
N SER A 149 -12.51 1.78 3.71
CA SER A 149 -12.47 0.32 3.76
C SER A 149 -12.96 -0.20 5.10
N ALA A 150 -13.50 -1.42 5.07
CA ALA A 150 -13.83 -2.17 6.26
C ALA A 150 -13.54 -3.65 6.06
N SER A 151 -13.15 -4.33 7.13
CA SER A 151 -12.93 -5.77 7.16
C SER A 151 -13.58 -6.43 8.37
N LEU A 152 -13.90 -7.71 8.22
CA LEU A 152 -14.42 -8.57 9.29
C LEU A 152 -13.55 -9.82 9.42
N ASP A 153 -12.88 -9.96 10.56
CA ASP A 153 -12.23 -11.19 11.01
C ASP A 153 -13.30 -12.15 11.55
N THR A 154 -13.53 -13.24 10.81
CA THR A 154 -14.58 -14.22 11.13
C THR A 154 -14.34 -14.94 12.46
N LYS A 155 -13.09 -15.10 12.90
CA LYS A 155 -12.76 -15.75 14.18
C LYS A 155 -13.10 -14.84 15.34
N LYS A 156 -12.68 -13.58 15.28
CA LYS A 156 -12.98 -12.56 16.30
C LYS A 156 -14.48 -12.25 16.37
N ALA A 157 -15.18 -12.37 15.24
CA ALA A 157 -16.64 -12.24 15.16
C ALA A 157 -17.41 -13.47 15.69
N GLY A 158 -16.72 -14.56 16.06
CA GLY A 158 -17.35 -15.78 16.57
C GLY A 158 -18.01 -16.66 15.50
N LEU A 159 -17.60 -16.52 14.23
CA LEU A 159 -18.14 -17.28 13.09
C LEU A 159 -17.33 -18.56 12.84
N TRP A 160 -16.18 -18.47 12.17
CA TRP A 160 -15.28 -19.59 11.90
C TRP A 160 -13.82 -19.10 11.81
N PRO A 161 -12.81 -19.97 11.95
CA PRO A 161 -11.42 -19.55 11.88
C PRO A 161 -10.94 -19.30 10.45
N GLY A 162 -10.03 -18.32 10.30
CA GLY A 162 -9.25 -18.11 9.07
C GLY A 162 -9.97 -17.37 7.95
N GLY A 163 -11.23 -16.95 8.13
CA GLY A 163 -11.96 -16.17 7.14
C GLY A 163 -11.84 -14.65 7.34
N THR A 164 -11.81 -13.90 6.24
CA THR A 164 -11.87 -12.43 6.23
C THR A 164 -12.84 -11.95 5.15
N PHE A 165 -13.77 -11.08 5.52
CA PHE A 165 -14.53 -10.28 4.54
C PHE A 165 -13.93 -8.90 4.44
N PHE A 166 -13.87 -8.34 3.23
CA PHE A 166 -13.37 -6.99 2.98
C PHE A 166 -14.31 -6.24 2.04
N VAL A 167 -14.44 -4.94 2.26
CA VAL A 167 -15.17 -4.03 1.37
C VAL A 167 -14.41 -2.70 1.29
N GLN A 168 -14.38 -2.10 0.10
CA GLN A 168 -13.77 -0.80 -0.15
C GLN A 168 -14.66 0.04 -1.07
N ALA A 169 -14.89 1.28 -0.66
CA ALA A 169 -15.53 2.32 -1.45
C ALA A 169 -14.60 3.52 -1.61
N MET A 170 -14.62 4.15 -2.77
CA MET A 170 -13.70 5.24 -3.11
C MET A 170 -14.47 6.40 -3.72
N SER A 171 -14.09 7.62 -3.36
CA SER A 171 -14.62 8.85 -3.95
C SER A 171 -13.49 9.73 -4.42
N LYS A 172 -13.48 10.07 -5.71
CA LYS A 172 -12.47 10.91 -6.34
C LYS A 172 -13.03 12.25 -6.75
N HIS A 173 -12.27 13.30 -6.47
CA HIS A 173 -12.60 14.66 -6.83
C HIS A 173 -11.37 15.45 -7.29
N GLY A 174 -11.62 16.54 -8.01
CA GLY A 174 -10.56 17.38 -8.58
C GLY A 174 -10.45 17.23 -10.09
N HIS A 175 -9.25 17.45 -10.64
CA HIS A 175 -9.03 17.47 -12.08
C HIS A 175 -7.77 16.72 -12.45
N THR A 176 -7.88 15.85 -13.47
CA THR A 176 -6.76 15.05 -13.92
C THR A 176 -5.76 15.86 -14.72
N LEU A 177 -4.47 15.56 -14.59
CA LEU A 177 -3.44 16.11 -15.49
C LEU A 177 -3.16 15.18 -16.68
N THR A 178 -3.25 13.85 -16.48
CA THR A 178 -2.88 12.85 -17.49
C THR A 178 -3.62 13.05 -18.81
N LYS A 179 -4.95 12.91 -18.83
CA LYS A 179 -5.74 12.84 -20.08
C LYS A 179 -5.67 14.07 -20.98
N ASN A 180 -5.67 15.28 -20.40
CA ASN A 180 -5.86 16.52 -21.16
C ASN A 180 -4.62 17.40 -21.23
N ILE A 181 -3.62 17.18 -20.36
CA ILE A 181 -2.48 18.10 -20.20
C ILE A 181 -1.14 17.40 -20.47
N LEU A 182 -0.93 16.21 -19.92
CA LEU A 182 0.34 15.48 -20.04
C LEU A 182 0.35 14.50 -21.21
N GLY A 183 -0.72 13.70 -21.36
CA GLY A 183 -0.86 12.68 -22.39
C GLY A 183 -0.04 11.41 -22.14
N ASP A 184 0.39 11.17 -20.90
CA ASP A 184 1.12 9.96 -20.54
C ASP A 184 0.18 8.75 -20.46
N LEU A 185 0.71 7.57 -20.82
CA LEU A 185 -0.05 6.32 -20.84
C LEU A 185 -0.07 5.62 -19.49
N GLN A 186 0.94 5.88 -18.66
CA GLN A 186 1.18 5.16 -17.40
C GLN A 186 1.00 6.05 -16.17
N TYR A 187 0.16 7.08 -16.25
CA TYR A 187 -0.26 7.97 -15.16
C TYR A 187 0.88 8.41 -14.20
N TYR A 188 1.24 9.68 -14.28
CA TYR A 188 2.27 10.26 -13.41
C TYR A 188 2.02 10.05 -11.91
N ASP A 189 0.75 9.86 -11.52
CA ASP A 189 0.28 9.61 -10.17
C ASP A 189 -0.80 8.52 -10.18
N ASN A 190 -0.62 7.52 -9.32
CA ASN A 190 -1.53 6.41 -9.12
C ASN A 190 -2.91 6.83 -8.62
N THR A 191 -3.08 8.05 -8.08
CA THR A 191 -4.38 8.58 -7.70
C THR A 191 -5.00 9.50 -8.76
N ASP A 192 -4.33 9.76 -9.90
CA ASP A 192 -4.84 10.62 -10.97
C ASP A 192 -5.91 9.94 -11.84
N LEU A 193 -7.15 9.91 -11.36
CA LEU A 193 -8.29 9.39 -12.13
C LEU A 193 -9.39 10.44 -12.29
N PRO A 194 -10.27 10.28 -13.30
CA PRO A 194 -11.49 11.07 -13.40
C PRO A 194 -12.33 11.02 -12.12
N ARG A 195 -13.15 12.05 -11.92
CA ARG A 195 -14.09 12.10 -10.81
C ARG A 195 -15.03 10.89 -10.87
N THR A 196 -15.04 10.11 -9.80
CA THR A 196 -15.83 8.88 -9.73
C THR A 196 -16.15 8.52 -8.30
N ASN A 197 -17.24 7.78 -8.10
CA ASN A 197 -17.56 7.12 -6.84
C ASN A 197 -17.72 5.64 -7.13
N LEU A 198 -16.92 4.80 -6.48
CA LEU A 198 -16.83 3.38 -6.81
C LEU A 198 -16.98 2.55 -5.56
N LEU A 199 -17.81 1.50 -5.64
CA LEU A 199 -17.61 0.32 -4.80
C LEU A 199 -16.48 -0.50 -5.43
N SER A 200 -15.27 -0.22 -4.97
CA SER A 200 -14.03 -0.68 -5.57
C SER A 200 -13.87 -2.18 -5.41
N GLN A 201 -13.89 -2.64 -4.15
CA GLN A 201 -13.60 -4.02 -3.83
C GLN A 201 -14.63 -4.57 -2.86
N TYR A 202 -14.91 -5.84 -3.01
CA TYR A 202 -15.56 -6.64 -2.00
C TYR A 202 -15.18 -8.10 -2.24
N TRP A 203 -14.58 -8.72 -1.24
CA TRP A 203 -14.08 -10.09 -1.39
C TRP A 203 -14.06 -10.82 -0.05
N TYR A 204 -13.98 -12.13 -0.16
CA TYR A 204 -13.81 -13.05 0.94
C TYR A 204 -12.51 -13.82 0.76
N GLU A 205 -11.69 -13.91 1.81
CA GLU A 205 -10.51 -14.78 1.85
C GLU A 205 -10.67 -15.83 2.94
N GLN A 206 -10.34 -17.09 2.63
CA GLN A 206 -10.18 -18.16 3.60
C GLN A 206 -8.73 -18.63 3.63
N ARG A 207 -8.14 -18.62 4.84
CA ARG A 207 -6.86 -19.25 5.15
C ARG A 207 -7.08 -20.64 5.71
N LEU A 208 -6.26 -21.59 5.26
CA LEU A 208 -6.30 -23.01 5.59
C LEU A 208 -4.86 -23.49 5.84
N ILE A 209 -4.72 -24.65 6.50
CA ILE A 209 -3.42 -25.34 6.68
C ILE A 209 -2.38 -24.39 7.30
N ASP A 210 -2.69 -23.83 8.49
CA ASP A 210 -1.81 -22.89 9.20
C ASP A 210 -1.28 -21.75 8.31
N ASN A 211 -2.19 -21.10 7.57
CA ASN A 211 -1.92 -20.02 6.62
C ASN A 211 -1.09 -20.41 5.37
N ARG A 212 -0.79 -21.69 5.16
CA ARG A 212 -0.05 -22.16 3.97
C ARG A 212 -0.89 -22.23 2.70
N LEU A 213 -2.22 -22.30 2.82
CA LEU A 213 -3.15 -22.24 1.69
C LEU A 213 -4.15 -21.11 1.90
N LYS A 214 -4.31 -20.25 0.90
CA LYS A 214 -5.30 -19.16 0.91
C LYS A 214 -6.13 -19.17 -0.35
N ILE A 215 -7.42 -18.93 -0.21
CA ILE A 215 -8.37 -18.84 -1.31
C ILE A 215 -9.12 -17.51 -1.16
N LYS A 216 -9.02 -16.63 -2.15
CA LYS A 216 -9.65 -15.31 -2.17
C LYS A 216 -10.63 -15.22 -3.34
N LEU A 217 -11.85 -14.78 -3.09
CA LEU A 217 -12.95 -14.72 -4.06
C LEU A 217 -13.67 -13.38 -3.96
N GLY A 218 -13.92 -12.72 -5.09
CA GLY A 218 -14.72 -11.50 -5.14
C GLY A 218 -14.17 -10.45 -6.10
N LYS A 219 -14.74 -9.23 -6.03
CA LYS A 219 -14.29 -8.08 -6.80
C LYS A 219 -13.06 -7.50 -6.13
N GLN A 220 -11.93 -7.54 -6.81
CA GLN A 220 -10.62 -7.26 -6.23
C GLN A 220 -9.69 -6.56 -7.23
N ASN A 221 -8.72 -5.85 -6.69
CA ASN A 221 -7.58 -5.35 -7.44
C ASN A 221 -6.48 -6.45 -7.46
N ALA A 222 -6.33 -7.10 -8.61
CA ALA A 222 -5.38 -8.22 -8.79
C ALA A 222 -3.93 -7.78 -8.69
N CYS A 223 -3.62 -6.49 -8.88
CA CYS A 223 -2.27 -5.95 -8.73
C CYS A 223 -1.74 -6.07 -7.29
N TYR A 224 -2.61 -6.16 -6.28
CA TYR A 224 -2.15 -6.43 -4.92
C TYR A 224 -1.72 -7.88 -4.70
N ASP A 225 -2.27 -8.80 -5.50
CA ASP A 225 -1.97 -10.22 -5.41
C ASP A 225 -0.78 -10.61 -6.33
N PHE A 226 -0.64 -9.96 -7.48
CA PHE A 226 0.33 -10.27 -8.54
C PHE A 226 1.09 -9.02 -9.00
N VAL A 227 2.25 -9.19 -9.63
CA VAL A 227 3.03 -8.13 -10.32
C VAL A 227 3.67 -7.10 -9.41
N MET A 228 3.04 -6.73 -8.29
CA MET A 228 3.52 -5.66 -7.43
C MET A 228 4.69 -6.09 -6.55
N LEU A 229 5.73 -5.25 -6.54
CA LEU A 229 6.82 -5.27 -5.57
C LEU A 229 6.50 -4.32 -4.40
N PRO A 230 6.79 -4.70 -3.15
CA PRO A 230 6.60 -3.84 -1.98
C PRO A 230 7.17 -2.43 -2.13
N SER A 231 8.36 -2.28 -2.73
CA SER A 231 8.98 -0.97 -2.95
C SER A 231 8.15 -0.01 -3.80
N GLY A 232 7.31 -0.54 -4.70
CA GLY A 232 6.48 0.26 -5.60
C GLY A 232 5.42 1.10 -4.88
N LEU A 233 4.98 0.66 -3.69
CA LEU A 233 3.95 1.35 -2.90
C LEU A 233 4.37 2.74 -2.40
N SER A 234 5.67 2.97 -2.25
CA SER A 234 6.23 4.28 -1.88
C SER A 234 6.39 5.21 -3.08
N MET A 235 5.95 4.81 -4.27
CA MET A 235 6.14 5.54 -5.51
C MET A 235 4.79 6.05 -6.04
N MET A 236 4.80 7.29 -6.51
CA MET A 236 3.59 7.92 -7.06
C MET A 236 3.24 7.37 -8.45
N HIS A 237 4.26 7.13 -9.29
CA HIS A 237 4.07 6.77 -10.70
C HIS A 237 3.55 5.33 -10.86
N VAL A 238 2.49 5.13 -11.67
CA VAL A 238 1.83 3.80 -11.79
C VAL A 238 2.75 2.72 -12.35
N SER A 239 3.74 3.08 -13.18
CA SER A 239 4.68 2.11 -13.73
C SER A 239 5.45 1.30 -12.68
N GLN A 240 5.53 1.76 -11.43
CA GLN A 240 6.20 1.04 -10.33
C GLN A 240 5.27 0.07 -9.59
N LEU A 241 3.96 0.21 -9.81
CA LEU A 241 2.93 -0.64 -9.23
C LEU A 241 2.51 -1.73 -10.21
N LEU A 242 2.33 -1.35 -11.49
CA LEU A 242 1.79 -2.21 -12.52
C LEU A 242 2.60 -2.09 -13.82
N MET A 243 2.96 -3.25 -14.39
CA MET A 243 3.52 -3.33 -15.74
C MET A 243 2.38 -3.16 -16.77
N PRO A 244 2.53 -2.26 -17.75
CA PRO A 244 1.44 -1.88 -18.65
C PRO A 244 1.02 -2.98 -19.64
N THR A 245 1.85 -4.01 -19.77
CA THR A 245 1.65 -5.16 -20.66
C THR A 245 0.78 -6.25 -20.06
N ILE A 246 0.49 -6.20 -18.75
CA ILE A 246 -0.22 -7.26 -18.04
C ILE A 246 -1.71 -6.88 -17.88
N PRO A 247 -2.65 -7.56 -18.54
CA PRO A 247 -4.05 -7.15 -18.61
C PRO A 247 -4.88 -7.66 -17.41
N ILE A 248 -4.38 -7.52 -16.18
CA ILE A 248 -5.12 -7.94 -14.98
C ILE A 248 -6.05 -6.81 -14.49
N PRO A 249 -7.17 -7.12 -13.80
CA PRO A 249 -7.94 -6.09 -13.12
C PRO A 249 -7.07 -5.35 -12.10
N ALA A 250 -6.87 -4.08 -12.32
CA ALA A 250 -6.12 -3.22 -11.41
C ALA A 250 -6.90 -1.95 -11.17
N PHE A 251 -6.56 -1.20 -10.13
CA PHE A 251 -7.09 0.15 -9.96
C PHE A 251 -6.86 0.98 -11.23
N ALA A 252 -7.85 1.63 -11.85
CA ALA A 252 -9.21 1.97 -11.39
C ALA A 252 -10.32 0.91 -11.61
N ASN A 253 -10.02 -0.18 -12.30
CA ASN A 253 -10.97 -1.19 -12.77
C ASN A 253 -10.77 -2.54 -12.07
N PRO A 254 -11.05 -2.63 -10.75
CA PRO A 254 -11.10 -3.91 -10.05
C PRO A 254 -12.20 -4.81 -10.64
N GLY A 255 -11.94 -6.11 -10.64
CA GLY A 255 -12.76 -7.10 -11.33
C GLY A 255 -13.07 -8.30 -10.45
N LEU A 256 -14.11 -9.05 -10.80
CA LEU A 256 -14.37 -10.34 -10.16
C LEU A 256 -13.24 -11.30 -10.48
N GLY A 257 -12.83 -12.07 -9.49
CA GLY A 257 -11.85 -13.11 -9.69
C GLY A 257 -11.71 -14.04 -8.50
N ALA A 258 -10.86 -15.02 -8.69
CA ALA A 258 -10.44 -15.99 -7.70
C ALA A 258 -8.91 -16.06 -7.67
N VAL A 259 -8.33 -16.14 -6.48
CA VAL A 259 -6.90 -16.32 -6.27
C VAL A 259 -6.67 -17.47 -5.31
N VAL A 260 -5.75 -18.35 -5.66
CA VAL A 260 -5.20 -19.37 -4.78
C VAL A 260 -3.74 -19.05 -4.51
N THR A 261 -3.37 -18.98 -3.24
CA THR A 261 -1.99 -18.79 -2.79
C THR A 261 -1.53 -20.00 -1.99
N VAL A 262 -0.34 -20.50 -2.27
CA VAL A 262 0.31 -21.61 -1.58
C VAL A 262 1.68 -21.14 -1.09
N ASN A 263 1.98 -21.34 0.20
CA ASN A 263 3.29 -21.06 0.82
C ASN A 263 3.92 -22.38 1.31
N PRO A 264 4.61 -23.13 0.45
CA PRO A 264 5.22 -24.40 0.85
C PRO A 264 6.27 -24.25 1.94
N THR A 265 6.99 -23.13 1.93
CA THR A 265 7.94 -22.69 2.95
C THR A 265 7.70 -21.22 3.25
N ASP A 266 8.37 -20.67 4.25
CA ASP A 266 8.21 -19.27 4.62
C ASP A 266 8.87 -18.33 3.59
N ASN A 267 9.72 -18.88 2.70
CA ASN A 267 10.48 -18.13 1.69
C ASN A 267 9.98 -18.33 0.27
N ILE A 268 8.97 -19.20 0.03
CA ILE A 268 8.47 -19.52 -1.31
C ILE A 268 6.96 -19.35 -1.33
N THR A 269 6.47 -18.58 -2.28
CA THR A 269 5.04 -18.40 -2.54
C THR A 269 4.73 -18.73 -3.99
N PHE A 270 3.66 -19.49 -4.20
CA PHE A 270 3.05 -19.69 -5.51
C PHE A 270 1.63 -19.14 -5.49
N LYS A 271 1.27 -18.42 -6.54
CA LYS A 271 -0.08 -17.86 -6.74
C LYS A 271 -0.61 -18.25 -8.10
N ALA A 272 -1.90 -18.53 -8.16
CA ALA A 272 -2.64 -18.68 -9.39
C ALA A 272 -3.97 -17.92 -9.27
N GLY A 273 -4.34 -17.20 -10.32
CA GLY A 273 -5.53 -16.36 -10.34
C GLY A 273 -6.29 -16.48 -11.66
N MET A 274 -7.60 -16.26 -11.58
CA MET A 274 -8.49 -16.11 -12.72
C MET A 274 -9.39 -14.91 -12.48
N PHE A 275 -9.51 -14.04 -13.48
CA PHE A 275 -10.21 -12.78 -13.38
C PHE A 275 -11.11 -12.54 -14.60
N ASP A 276 -12.15 -11.72 -14.44
CA ASP A 276 -12.93 -11.14 -15.53
C ASP A 276 -11.99 -10.48 -16.56
N GLY A 277 -12.14 -10.80 -17.84
CA GLY A 277 -11.27 -10.33 -18.92
C GLY A 277 -11.47 -8.86 -19.30
N LYS A 278 -12.60 -8.26 -18.90
CA LYS A 278 -12.87 -6.83 -19.14
C LYS A 278 -13.73 -6.24 -18.03
N PRO A 279 -13.17 -6.08 -16.83
CA PRO A 279 -13.91 -5.59 -15.70
C PRO A 279 -14.41 -4.16 -15.93
N ASN A 280 -15.65 -3.90 -15.55
CA ASN A 280 -16.19 -2.55 -15.47
C ASN A 280 -16.30 -2.10 -14.01
N ALA A 281 -15.51 -1.08 -13.64
CA ALA A 281 -15.44 -0.55 -12.29
C ALA A 281 -16.79 -0.03 -11.76
N GLU A 282 -17.58 0.60 -12.64
CA GLU A 282 -18.84 1.26 -12.29
C GLU A 282 -19.98 0.27 -12.01
N LEU A 283 -19.82 -0.95 -12.51
CA LEU A 283 -20.78 -2.02 -12.27
C LEU A 283 -20.43 -2.81 -11.02
N ARG A 284 -21.39 -3.61 -10.56
CA ARG A 284 -21.15 -4.59 -9.50
C ARG A 284 -20.30 -5.75 -9.99
N SER A 285 -19.87 -5.78 -11.25
CA SER A 285 -19.08 -6.82 -11.90
C SER A 285 -19.79 -8.18 -12.08
N PHE A 286 -20.88 -8.47 -11.36
CA PHE A 286 -21.72 -9.66 -11.65
C PHE A 286 -22.39 -9.60 -13.02
N ASP A 287 -22.59 -8.40 -13.56
CA ASP A 287 -23.22 -8.17 -14.86
C ASP A 287 -22.27 -8.44 -16.04
N THR A 288 -20.95 -8.43 -15.80
CA THR A 288 -19.89 -8.63 -16.82
C THR A 288 -19.12 -9.93 -16.63
N ALA A 289 -19.34 -10.63 -15.52
CA ALA A 289 -18.52 -11.77 -15.13
C ALA A 289 -18.54 -12.88 -16.18
N PHE A 290 -17.40 -13.08 -16.84
CA PHE A 290 -17.15 -14.17 -17.78
C PHE A 290 -18.09 -14.17 -19.00
N ASP A 291 -18.44 -12.99 -19.51
CA ASP A 291 -19.07 -12.90 -20.83
C ASP A 291 -18.17 -13.59 -21.89
N SER A 292 -18.79 -14.40 -22.74
CA SER A 292 -18.14 -15.24 -23.74
C SER A 292 -17.31 -14.46 -24.76
N GLU A 293 -17.60 -13.16 -24.96
CA GLU A 293 -16.84 -12.31 -25.88
C GLU A 293 -15.57 -11.70 -25.26
N ASP A 294 -15.63 -11.30 -23.99
CA ASP A 294 -14.55 -10.59 -23.29
C ASP A 294 -13.59 -11.53 -22.52
N GLY A 295 -14.02 -12.77 -22.27
CA GLY A 295 -13.19 -13.86 -21.76
C GLY A 295 -12.71 -13.67 -20.32
N ALA A 296 -11.58 -14.28 -20.00
CA ALA A 296 -10.95 -14.28 -18.68
C ALA A 296 -9.43 -14.13 -18.78
N VAL A 297 -8.85 -13.55 -17.73
CA VAL A 297 -7.40 -13.44 -17.56
C VAL A 297 -6.96 -14.44 -16.51
N PHE A 298 -6.08 -15.35 -16.91
CA PHE A 298 -5.41 -16.31 -16.04
C PHE A 298 -4.00 -15.80 -15.76
N ILE A 299 -3.54 -15.91 -14.53
CA ILE A 299 -2.20 -15.48 -14.13
C ILE A 299 -1.62 -16.43 -13.09
N GLY A 300 -0.33 -16.74 -13.24
CA GLY A 300 0.44 -17.51 -12.28
C GLY A 300 1.71 -16.76 -11.91
N GLU A 301 2.06 -16.73 -10.62
CA GLU A 301 3.28 -16.11 -10.12
C GLU A 301 3.97 -17.02 -9.12
N SER A 302 5.29 -17.04 -9.20
CA SER A 302 6.16 -17.59 -8.16
C SER A 302 6.97 -16.45 -7.55
N ARG A 303 7.15 -16.49 -6.23
CA ARG A 303 7.96 -15.54 -5.48
C ARG A 303 8.88 -16.27 -4.53
N ILE A 304 10.13 -15.80 -4.47
CA ILE A 304 11.17 -16.32 -3.59
C ILE A 304 11.75 -15.17 -2.80
N SER A 305 11.74 -15.29 -1.47
CA SER A 305 12.46 -14.40 -0.55
C SER A 305 13.81 -15.02 -0.22
N HIS A 306 14.89 -14.30 -0.47
CA HIS A 306 16.24 -14.80 -0.25
C HIS A 306 17.17 -13.67 0.20
N ALA A 307 18.04 -13.97 1.17
CA ALA A 307 19.03 -13.01 1.65
C ALA A 307 20.37 -13.19 0.93
N ILE A 308 20.82 -12.17 0.20
CA ILE A 308 22.15 -12.14 -0.41
C ILE A 308 23.10 -11.40 0.53
N LYS A 309 24.14 -12.09 1.01
CA LYS A 309 25.11 -11.55 2.00
C LYS A 309 24.45 -11.00 3.27
N GLY A 310 23.35 -11.60 3.69
CA GLY A 310 22.57 -11.18 4.86
C GLY A 310 21.56 -10.06 4.60
N TYR A 311 21.52 -9.49 3.39
CA TYR A 311 20.55 -8.47 3.03
C TYR A 311 19.30 -9.09 2.36
N PRO A 312 18.08 -8.74 2.82
CA PRO A 312 16.85 -9.33 2.29
C PRO A 312 16.60 -8.91 0.84
N GLY A 313 16.07 -9.86 0.06
CA GLY A 313 15.60 -9.64 -1.30
C GLY A 313 14.41 -10.51 -1.64
N THR A 314 13.63 -10.06 -2.61
CA THR A 314 12.43 -10.73 -3.13
C THR A 314 12.55 -10.81 -4.65
N TYR A 315 12.28 -11.98 -5.21
CA TYR A 315 12.34 -12.25 -6.64
C TYR A 315 11.04 -12.89 -7.09
N MET A 316 10.50 -12.43 -8.21
CA MET A 316 9.27 -12.99 -8.77
C MET A 316 9.38 -13.24 -10.26
N ALA A 317 8.64 -14.25 -10.71
CA ALA A 317 8.42 -14.55 -12.11
C ALA A 317 6.99 -15.04 -12.30
N GLY A 318 6.34 -14.58 -13.35
CA GLY A 318 4.97 -14.93 -13.64
C GLY A 318 4.65 -15.01 -15.12
N TYR A 319 3.48 -15.58 -15.39
CA TYR A 319 2.92 -15.79 -16.72
C TYR A 319 1.44 -15.46 -16.68
N TRP A 320 0.93 -14.84 -17.75
CA TRP A 320 -0.49 -14.55 -17.89
C TRP A 320 -1.01 -14.96 -19.27
N LEU A 321 -2.31 -15.27 -19.32
CA LEU A 321 -3.06 -15.62 -20.52
C LEU A 321 -4.43 -14.93 -20.44
N HIS A 322 -4.76 -14.09 -21.42
CA HIS A 322 -6.09 -13.56 -21.65
C HIS A 322 -6.71 -14.29 -22.84
N ASN A 323 -7.88 -14.90 -22.67
CA ASN A 323 -8.56 -15.67 -23.73
C ASN A 323 -9.79 -14.96 -24.33
N GLY A 324 -9.87 -13.64 -24.20
CA GLY A 324 -10.87 -12.80 -24.86
C GLY A 324 -10.43 -12.33 -26.26
N ASP A 325 -11.38 -11.78 -27.02
CA ASP A 325 -11.11 -11.20 -28.32
C ASP A 325 -10.28 -9.90 -28.20
N ILE A 326 -9.07 -9.90 -28.76
CA ILE A 326 -8.16 -8.74 -28.72
C ILE A 326 -7.95 -8.21 -30.13
N ALA A 327 -8.25 -6.93 -30.32
CA ALA A 327 -8.01 -6.24 -31.58
C ALA A 327 -6.50 -6.05 -31.83
N GLU A 328 -6.07 -6.27 -33.07
CA GLU A 328 -4.72 -5.94 -33.50
C GLU A 328 -4.44 -4.43 -33.33
N ILE A 329 -3.28 -4.11 -32.77
CA ILE A 329 -2.77 -2.75 -32.75
C ILE A 329 -2.14 -2.48 -34.12
N THR A 330 -2.86 -1.78 -34.98
CA THR A 330 -2.43 -1.44 -36.35
C THR A 330 -2.76 0.02 -36.68
N THR A 331 -1.96 0.63 -37.57
CA THR A 331 -2.24 1.95 -38.13
C THR A 331 -3.31 1.92 -39.23
N ASP A 332 -3.64 0.74 -39.75
CA ASP A 332 -4.68 0.54 -40.76
C ASP A 332 -6.01 0.15 -40.09
N THR A 333 -6.96 1.10 -40.06
CA THR A 333 -8.26 0.93 -39.39
C THR A 333 -9.33 0.31 -40.30
N THR A 334 -9.01 -0.03 -41.55
CA THR A 334 -10.00 -0.53 -42.52
C THR A 334 -10.38 -1.99 -42.30
N SER A 335 -9.47 -2.80 -41.73
CA SER A 335 -9.74 -4.19 -41.34
C SER A 335 -8.89 -4.60 -40.14
N THR A 336 -9.39 -4.38 -38.92
CA THR A 336 -8.68 -4.79 -37.70
C THR A 336 -8.87 -6.29 -37.46
N ARG A 337 -7.77 -7.05 -37.51
CA ARG A 337 -7.78 -8.46 -37.13
C ARG A 337 -8.08 -8.60 -35.64
N LYS A 338 -8.75 -9.70 -35.26
CA LYS A 338 -8.95 -10.08 -33.85
C LYS A 338 -8.18 -11.36 -33.55
N PHE A 339 -7.48 -11.38 -32.43
CA PHE A 339 -6.86 -12.58 -31.87
C PHE A 339 -7.76 -13.12 -30.77
N LYS A 340 -7.86 -14.45 -30.66
CA LYS A 340 -8.66 -15.13 -29.62
C LYS A 340 -7.96 -15.20 -28.26
N SER A 341 -6.70 -14.78 -28.19
CA SER A 341 -5.93 -14.79 -26.96
C SER A 341 -4.71 -13.87 -27.05
N SER A 342 -4.23 -13.43 -25.89
CA SER A 342 -2.91 -12.84 -25.69
C SER A 342 -2.27 -13.42 -24.45
N GLN A 343 -0.94 -13.46 -24.41
CA GLN A 343 -0.19 -14.06 -23.31
C GLN A 343 1.16 -13.36 -23.15
N GLY A 344 1.73 -13.43 -21.96
CA GLY A 344 3.00 -12.81 -21.66
C GLY A 344 3.65 -13.38 -20.42
N ILE A 345 4.93 -13.06 -20.26
CA ILE A 345 5.71 -13.37 -19.07
C ILE A 345 6.15 -12.07 -18.42
N TYR A 346 6.40 -12.12 -17.12
CA TYR A 346 6.99 -11.01 -16.40
C TYR A 346 7.92 -11.50 -15.29
N THR A 347 8.80 -10.63 -14.86
CA THR A 347 9.69 -10.84 -13.72
C THR A 347 9.95 -9.52 -13.01
N GLY A 348 10.26 -9.60 -11.72
CA GLY A 348 10.81 -8.46 -11.01
C GLY A 348 11.58 -8.90 -9.79
N PHE A 349 12.33 -7.96 -9.24
CA PHE A 349 13.12 -8.16 -8.05
C PHE A 349 13.21 -6.87 -7.25
N GLU A 350 13.43 -7.02 -5.96
CA GLU A 350 13.93 -5.99 -5.06
C GLU A 350 15.00 -6.62 -4.18
N GLN A 351 16.12 -5.93 -3.98
CA GLN A 351 17.24 -6.43 -3.19
C GLN A 351 17.84 -5.28 -2.40
N MET A 352 17.92 -5.45 -1.09
CA MET A 352 18.64 -4.53 -0.22
C MET A 352 20.15 -4.71 -0.47
N LEU A 353 20.86 -3.63 -0.77
CA LEU A 353 22.31 -3.65 -1.03
C LEU A 353 23.13 -3.12 0.14
N LEU A 354 22.52 -2.25 0.95
CA LEU A 354 23.16 -1.60 2.08
C LEU A 354 22.12 -1.33 3.17
N LYS A 355 22.52 -1.48 4.43
CA LYS A 355 21.83 -0.94 5.60
C LYS A 355 22.72 0.12 6.22
N GLU A 356 22.15 1.21 6.72
CA GLU A 356 22.95 2.36 7.18
C GLU A 356 23.82 2.01 8.38
N ASN A 357 23.27 1.33 9.38
CA ASN A 357 23.99 1.00 10.61
C ASN A 357 24.31 -0.49 10.75
N ASN A 358 23.29 -1.35 10.74
CA ASN A 358 23.44 -2.79 10.95
C ASN A 358 22.30 -3.57 10.26
N LEU A 359 22.34 -4.90 10.31
CA LEU A 359 21.37 -5.75 9.61
C LEU A 359 19.93 -5.64 10.17
N ASN A 360 19.75 -5.14 11.39
CA ASN A 360 18.43 -4.92 12.00
C ASN A 360 17.88 -3.52 11.72
N ASP A 361 18.65 -2.66 11.07
CA ASP A 361 18.24 -1.30 10.70
C ASP A 361 17.08 -1.35 9.68
N GLY A 362 16.11 -0.45 9.78
CA GLY A 362 15.05 -0.28 8.78
C GLY A 362 15.56 0.41 7.51
N GLN A 363 16.55 1.28 7.63
CA GLN A 363 16.99 2.22 6.58
C GLN A 363 18.17 1.68 5.76
N GLY A 364 18.24 2.06 4.49
CA GLY A 364 19.27 1.55 3.59
C GLY A 364 19.06 1.88 2.11
N LEU A 365 19.86 1.22 1.27
CA LEU A 365 19.76 1.30 -0.19
C LEU A 365 19.12 0.02 -0.75
N LEU A 366 17.93 0.18 -1.31
CA LEU A 366 17.22 -0.86 -2.05
C LEU A 366 17.38 -0.63 -3.56
N VAL A 367 17.61 -1.71 -4.30
CA VAL A 367 17.52 -1.70 -5.77
C VAL A 367 16.40 -2.62 -6.19
N SER A 368 15.50 -2.11 -7.04
CA SER A 368 14.42 -2.88 -7.64
C SER A 368 14.43 -2.77 -9.16
N GLY A 369 13.85 -3.77 -9.82
CA GLY A 369 13.74 -3.83 -11.27
C GLY A 369 12.63 -4.76 -11.69
N GLN A 370 12.04 -4.48 -12.86
CA GLN A 370 10.89 -5.22 -13.35
C GLN A 370 10.92 -5.29 -14.88
N TYR A 371 10.40 -6.37 -15.45
CA TYR A 371 10.31 -6.61 -16.89
C TYR A 371 9.02 -7.38 -17.19
N GLY A 372 8.29 -6.97 -18.23
CA GLY A 372 7.08 -7.62 -18.67
C GLY A 372 6.49 -6.97 -19.90
#